data_AF-A0A931SID7-F1
#
_entry.id   AF-A0A931SID7-F1
#
_cell.length_a   1.000
_cell.length_b   1.000
_cell.length_c   1.000
_cell.angle_alpha   90.00
_cell.angle_beta   90.00
_cell.angle_gamma   90.00
#
_symmetry.space_group_name_H-M   'P 1'
#
loop_
_entity.id
_entity.type
_entity.pdbx_description
1 polymer ?
#
loop_
_entity_poly.entity_id
_entity_poly.type
_entity_poly.pdbx_seq_one_letter_code
_entity_poly.pdbx_strand_id
1 'polypeptide(L)' 'INLGDKLRFIIPHCDPTVNLHDRFYCVRGSVVEDEWPIMERSGPACF' A
#
# COMPACT_ATOMS: atom_id res chain seq x y z
N ILE A 1 16.51 -6.18 -14.61
CA ILE A 1 15.26 -5.41 -14.77
C ILE A 1 14.80 -5.66 -16.19
N ASN A 2 13.80 -6.52 -16.31
CA ASN A 2 13.11 -6.85 -17.53
C ASN A 2 11.66 -6.39 -17.41
N LEU A 3 10.96 -6.33 -18.54
CA LEU A 3 9.53 -6.02 -18.55
C LEU A 3 8.77 -7.08 -17.75
N GLY A 4 7.98 -6.64 -16.76
CA GLY A 4 7.19 -7.51 -15.88
C GLY A 4 7.83 -7.81 -14.51
N ASP A 5 9.09 -7.41 -14.28
CA ASP A 5 9.72 -7.55 -12.97
C ASP A 5 8.98 -6.72 -11.90
N LYS A 6 8.67 -7.35 -10.76
CA LYS A 6 8.13 -6.66 -9.58
C LYS A 6 9.26 -6.23 -8.67
N LEU A 7 9.29 -4.96 -8.30
CA LEU A 7 10.27 -4.39 -7.40
C LEU A 7 9.61 -3.94 -6.10
N ARG A 8 10.34 -4.04 -4.98
CA ARG A 8 9.93 -3.48 -3.69
C ARG A 8 10.74 -2.23 -3.41
N PHE A 9 10.05 -1.17 -3.04
CA PHE A 9 10.68 0.08 -2.63
C PHE A 9 10.45 0.31 -1.14
N ILE A 10 11.48 0.85 -0.47
CA ILE A 10 11.33 1.45 0.85
C ILE A 10 11.04 2.94 0.61
N ILE A 11 9.96 3.42 1.18
CA ILE A 11 9.52 4.81 1.01
C ILE A 11 10.36 5.75 1.90
N PRO A 12 10.61 6.99 1.45
CA PRO A 12 11.43 7.94 2.20
C PRO A 12 10.73 8.53 3.44
N HIS A 13 9.39 8.66 3.40
CA HIS A 13 8.59 9.16 4.52
C HIS A 13 7.23 8.45 4.53
N CYS A 14 6.86 7.85 5.66
CA CYS A 14 5.69 6.97 5.74
C CYS A 14 4.35 7.70 5.60
N ASP A 15 4.14 8.72 6.41
CA ASP A 15 2.85 9.40 6.57
C ASP A 15 2.28 9.97 5.26
N PRO A 16 3.04 10.74 4.45
CA PRO A 16 2.49 11.30 3.23
C PRO A 16 2.24 10.24 2.17
N THR A 17 3.02 9.15 2.14
CA THR A 17 2.78 8.07 1.17
C THR A 17 1.53 7.27 1.52
N VAL A 18 1.35 6.92 2.80
CA VAL A 18 0.14 6.21 3.24
C VAL A 18 -1.12 7.00 2.90
N ASN A 19 -1.10 8.33 3.06
CA ASN A 19 -2.24 9.20 2.73
C ASN A 19 -2.64 9.19 1.24
N LEU A 20 -1.78 8.73 0.33
CA LEU A 20 -2.06 8.63 -1.10
C LEU A 20 -2.81 7.34 -1.48
N HIS A 21 -2.99 6.41 -0.54
CA HIS A 21 -3.57 5.10 -0.80
C HIS A 21 -4.85 4.88 0.02
N ASP A 22 -5.72 3.98 -0.46
CA ASP A 22 -6.96 3.61 0.22
C ASP A 22 -6.80 2.47 1.22
N ARG A 23 -5.79 1.63 1.03
CA ARG A 23 -5.65 0.36 1.73
C ARG A 23 -4.21 -0.12 1.78
N PHE A 24 -3.94 -0.98 2.75
CA PHE A 24 -2.75 -1.82 2.80
C PHE A 24 -3.10 -3.25 2.44
N TYR A 25 -2.21 -3.90 1.70
CA TYR A 25 -2.23 -5.36 1.54
C TYR A 25 -1.21 -5.97 2.50
N CYS A 26 -1.69 -6.72 3.48
CA CYS A 26 -0.86 -7.37 4.48
C CYS A 26 -0.33 -8.69 3.91
N VAL A 27 1.00 -8.83 3.84
CA VAL A 27 1.64 -9.98 3.18
C VAL A 27 2.46 -10.79 4.19
N ARG A 28 2.30 -12.11 4.17
CA ARG A 28 3.21 -13.05 4.85
C ARG A 28 3.83 -14.00 3.82
N GLY A 29 5.16 -13.99 3.74
CA GLY A 29 5.88 -14.71 2.69
C GLY A 29 5.51 -14.16 1.32
N SER A 30 4.83 -14.98 0.50
CA SER A 30 4.37 -14.63 -0.85
C SER A 30 2.85 -14.53 -0.98
N VAL A 31 2.11 -14.53 0.12
CA VAL A 31 0.64 -14.56 0.15
C VAL A 31 0.10 -13.30 0.83
N VAL A 32 -0.95 -12.71 0.25
CA VAL A 32 -1.74 -11.65 0.89
C VAL A 32 -2.67 -12.32 1.90
N GLU A 33 -2.48 -12.01 3.18
CA GLU A 33 -3.30 -12.57 4.27
C GLU A 33 -4.51 -11.70 4.58
N ASP A 34 -4.40 -10.39 4.39
CA ASP A 34 -5.44 -9.44 4.79
C ASP A 34 -5.35 -8.13 3.99
N GLU A 35 -6.41 -7.34 4.06
CA GLU A 35 -6.53 -6.02 3.46
C GLU A 35 -7.04 -5.02 4.49
N TRP A 36 -6.25 -3.99 4.81
CA TRP A 36 -6.62 -3.00 5.82
C TRP A 36 -6.98 -1.67 5.18
N PRO A 37 -8.18 -1.12 5.43
CA PRO A 37 -8.56 0.19 4.94
C PRO A 37 -7.81 1.30 5.69
N ILE A 38 -7.45 2.36 4.97
CA ILE A 38 -6.87 3.58 5.53
C ILE A 38 -8.02 4.55 5.84
N MET A 39 -8.47 4.55 7.09
CA MET A 39 -9.73 5.19 7.49
C MET A 39 -9.68 6.72 7.52
N GLU A 40 -8.54 7.33 7.85
CA GLU A 40 -8.41 8.78 8.10
C GLU A 40 -7.58 9.51 7.04
N ARG A 41 -7.58 9.01 5.79
CA ARG A 41 -6.90 9.72 4.70
C ARG A 41 -7.64 11.02 4.33
N SER A 42 -6.91 12.02 3.84
CA SER A 42 -7.45 13.36 3.59
C SER A 42 -8.40 13.49 2.38
N GLY A 43 -8.63 12.41 1.62
CA GLY A 43 -9.45 12.41 0.40
C GLY A 43 -10.80 11.68 0.55
N PRO A 44 -11.67 11.70 -0.47
CA PRO A 44 -12.99 11.10 -0.37
C PRO A 44 -12.88 9.59 -0.17
N ALA A 45 -13.47 9.06 0.90
CA ALA A 45 -13.51 7.61 1.14
C ALA A 45 -14.25 6.93 -0.02
N CYS A 46 -13.56 6.04 -0.73
CA CYS A 46 -14.15 5.20 -1.77
C CYS A 46 -14.55 3.88 -1.08
N PHE A 47 -15.79 3.83 -0.58
CA PHE A 47 -16.41 2.59 -0.11
C PHE A 47 -17.01 1.84 -1.30
#